data_AF-A0A0R2P0Z5-F1
#
_entry.id   AF-A0A0R2P0Z5-F1
#
_cell.length_a   1.000
_cell.length_b   1.000
_cell.length_c   1.000
_cell.angle_alpha   90.00
_cell.angle_beta   90.00
_cell.angle_gamma   90.00
#
_symmetry.space_group_name_H-M   'P 1'
#
loop_
_entity.id
_entity.type
_entity.pdbx_description
1 polymer ?
#
loop_
_entity_poly.entity_id
_entity_poly.type
_entity_poly.pdbx_seq_one_letter_code
_entity_poly.pdbx_strand_id
1 'polypeptide(L)' 'MVWKKIAEKSEIASGKGKAFKIDGKQIAVFNQDGFHAMDDLCVHQDGSIAPGKLEGNIVECPLHFWK' A
#
# COMPACT_ATOMS: atom_id res chain seq x y z
N MET A 1 13.30 -0.27 17.46
CA MET A 1 11.88 -0.43 17.09
C MET A 1 11.12 0.75 17.65
N VAL A 2 10.78 1.72 16.81
CA VAL A 2 10.07 2.94 17.21
C VAL A 2 8.87 3.07 16.29
N TRP A 3 7.70 3.33 16.86
CA TRP A 3 6.49 3.62 16.07
C TRP A 3 6.64 4.94 15.35
N LYS A 4 6.29 4.96 14.06
CA LYS A 4 6.30 6.16 13.25
C LYS A 4 4.92 6.44 12.71
N LYS A 5 4.46 7.68 12.90
CA LYS A 5 3.20 8.14 12.31
C LYS A 5 3.37 8.23 10.79
N ILE A 6 2.43 7.63 10.06
CA ILE A 6 2.43 7.57 8.59
C ILE A 6 1.40 8.52 7.99
N ALA A 7 0.16 8.41 8.45
CA ALA A 7 -0.98 9.15 7.90
C ALA A 7 -2.10 9.28 8.95
N GLU A 8 -3.02 10.21 8.72
CA GLU A 8 -4.32 10.20 9.38
C GLU A 8 -5.25 9.15 8.78
N LYS A 9 -6.17 8.59 9.58
CA LYS A 9 -7.12 7.56 9.10
C LYS A 9 -7.96 8.02 7.91
N SER A 10 -8.25 9.32 7.83
CA SER A 10 -9.06 9.92 6.75
C SER A 10 -8.32 10.01 5.41
N GLU A 11 -7.00 9.82 5.38
CA GLU A 11 -6.23 9.92 4.14
C GLU A 11 -6.36 8.69 3.23
N ILE A 12 -6.86 7.56 3.76
CA ILE A 12 -6.99 6.31 3.04
C ILE A 12 -8.42 5.81 3.23
N ALA A 13 -9.25 6.07 2.22
CA ALA A 13 -10.63 5.59 2.20
C ALA A 13 -10.69 4.05 2.22
N SER A 14 -11.79 3.49 2.73
CA SER A 14 -12.03 2.06 2.70
C SER A 14 -11.97 1.53 1.25
N GLY A 15 -11.32 0.39 1.05
CA GLY A 15 -11.08 -0.22 -0.25
C GLY A 15 -10.02 0.49 -1.09
N LYS A 16 -9.14 1.31 -0.50
CA LYS A 16 -8.07 2.04 -1.21
C LYS A 16 -6.70 1.82 -0.59
N GLY A 17 -5.68 2.06 -1.41
CA GLY A 17 -4.27 2.12 -1.02
C GLY A 17 -3.66 3.50 -1.26
N LYS A 18 -2.59 3.82 -0.53
CA LYS A 18 -1.76 5.01 -0.74
C LYS A 18 -0.30 4.70 -0.37
N ALA A 19 0.63 5.20 -1.18
CA ALA A 19 2.06 5.07 -0.95
C ALA A 19 2.58 6.25 -0.11
N PHE A 20 3.48 5.95 0.81
CA PHE A 20 4.15 6.93 1.67
C PHE A 20 5.65 6.68 1.68
N LYS A 21 6.43 7.76 1.68
CA LYS A 21 7.88 7.69 1.82
C LYS A 21 8.28 7.95 3.26
N ILE A 22 8.88 6.97 3.92
CA ILE A 22 9.34 7.07 5.31
C ILE A 22 10.76 6.51 5.40
N ASP A 23 11.70 7.32 5.91
CA ASP A 23 13.10 6.90 6.15
C ASP A 23 13.76 6.23 4.93
N GLY A 24 13.45 6.76 3.74
CA GLY A 24 13.98 6.26 2.47
C GLY A 24 13.24 5.05 1.89
N LYS A 25 12.29 4.46 2.61
CA LYS A 25 11.45 3.34 2.12
C LYS A 25 10.13 3.85 1.54
N GLN A 26 9.61 3.14 0.53
CA GLN A 26 8.27 3.35 0.00
C GLN A 26 7.34 2.29 0.59
N ILE A 27 6.33 2.73 1.35
CA ILE A 27 5.40 1.85 2.05
C ILE A 27 4.00 2.09 1.49
N ALA A 28 3.37 1.03 1.00
CA ALA A 28 1.96 1.05 0.65
C ALA A 28 1.15 0.76 1.90
N VAL A 29 0.15 1.60 2.18
CA VAL A 29 -0.84 1.36 3.23
C VAL A 29 -2.21 1.20 2.58
N PHE A 30 -2.90 0.12 2.93
CA PHE A 30 -4.21 -0.24 2.42
C PHE A 30 -5.24 -0.21 3.55
N ASN A 31 -6.43 0.32 3.27
CA ASN A 31 -7.56 0.29 4.20
C ASN A 31 -8.60 -0.72 3.69
N GLN A 32 -8.55 -1.94 4.20
CA GLN A 32 -9.42 -3.04 3.84
C GLN A 32 -9.63 -3.91 5.08
N ASP A 33 -10.82 -3.79 5.69
CA ASP A 33 -11.16 -4.42 6.98
C ASP A 33 -10.16 -4.09 8.10
N GLY A 34 -9.64 -2.86 8.08
CA GLY A 34 -8.51 -2.41 8.89
C GLY A 34 -7.38 -1.87 8.04
N PHE A 35 -6.28 -1.46 8.67
CA PHE A 35 -5.11 -0.91 7.98
C PHE A 35 -3.99 -1.93 7.91
N HIS A 36 -3.46 -2.14 6.71
CA HIS A 36 -2.35 -3.07 6.42
C HIS A 36 -1.25 -2.32 5.69
N ALA A 37 0.01 -2.68 5.95
CA ALA A 37 1.16 -2.03 5.33
C ALA A 37 2.15 -3.06 4.78
N MET A 38 2.74 -2.77 3.63
CA MET A 38 3.82 -3.54 3.00
C MET A 38 4.73 -2.62 2.17
N ASP A 39 5.84 -3.14 1.65
CA ASP A 39 6.65 -2.41 0.69
C ASP A 39 5.81 -2.05 -0.54
N ASP A 40 5.89 -0.80 -1.00
CA ASP A 40 5.10 -0.33 -2.15
C ASP A 40 5.64 -0.85 -3.48
N LEU A 41 6.89 -1.31 -3.52
CA LEU A 41 7.52 -1.75 -4.74
C LEU A 41 7.13 -3.21 -5.04
N CYS A 42 6.38 -3.38 -6.12
CA CYS A 42 6.04 -4.67 -6.69
C CYS A 42 7.33 -5.44 -7.02
N VAL A 43 7.61 -6.54 -6.33
CA VAL A 43 8.89 -7.27 -6.52
C VAL A 43 9.04 -7.93 -7.90
N HIS A 44 8.02 -7.86 -8.77
CA HIS A 44 8.17 -8.21 -10.17
C HIS A 44 9.08 -7.20 -10.91
N GLN A 45 8.74 -5.90 -10.87
CA GLN A 45 9.44 -4.84 -11.66
C GLN A 45 9.30 -3.44 -11.03
N ASP A 46 9.35 -3.35 -9.70
CA ASP A 46 9.43 -2.11 -8.90
C ASP A 46 8.32 -1.06 -9.14
N GLY A 47 7.18 -1.48 -9.70
CA GLY A 47 6.00 -0.63 -9.83
C GLY A 47 5.30 -0.40 -8.48
N SER A 48 4.81 0.80 -8.23
CA SER A 48 3.98 1.09 -7.04
C SER A 48 2.72 0.22 -7.05
N ILE A 49 2.46 -0.50 -5.95
CA ILE A 49 1.25 -1.31 -5.77
C ILE A 49 0.12 -0.54 -5.10
N ALA A 50 0.39 0.62 -4.49
CA ALA A 50 -0.62 1.43 -3.81
C ALA A 50 -1.86 1.80 -4.68
N PRO A 51 -1.74 2.09 -5.99
CA PRO A 51 -2.92 2.34 -6.84
C PRO A 51 -3.54 1.06 -7.39
N GLY A 52 -3.06 -0.12 -6.97
CA GLY A 52 -3.56 -1.42 -7.38
C GLY A 52 -5.01 -1.69 -6.97
N LYS A 53 -5.62 -2.66 -7.66
CA LYS A 53 -7.00 -3.07 -7.37
C LYS A 53 -7.01 -3.95 -6.12
N LEU A 54 -7.83 -3.60 -5.13
CA LEU A 54 -8.04 -4.42 -3.94
C LEU A 54 -9.24 -5.35 -4.13
N GLU A 55 -9.03 -6.65 -3.90
CA GLU A 55 -10.04 -7.70 -3.88
C GLU A 55 -9.85 -8.58 -2.65
N GLY A 56 -10.67 -8.38 -1.61
CA GLY A 56 -10.47 -9.06 -0.33
C GLY A 56 -9.11 -8.66 0.26
N ASN A 57 -8.23 -9.63 0.51
CA ASN A 57 -6.89 -9.39 1.05
C ASN A 57 -5.78 -9.34 -0.02
N ILE A 58 -6.15 -9.24 -1.30
CA ILE A 58 -5.21 -9.24 -2.42
C ILE A 58 -5.17 -7.85 -3.05
N VAL A 59 -3.97 -7.32 -3.27
CA VAL A 59 -3.73 -6.16 -4.13
C VAL A 59 -3.15 -6.63 -5.45
N GLU A 60 -3.84 -6.31 -6.55
CA GLU A 60 -3.34 -6.55 -7.90
C GLU A 60 -2.49 -5.36 -8.35
N CYS A 61 -1.22 -5.63 -8.70
CA CYS A 61 -0.31 -4.61 -9.21
C CYS A 61 -0.88 -3.99 -10.50
N PRO A 62 -0.96 -2.65 -10.58
CA PRO A 62 -1.62 -1.96 -11.69
C PRO A 62 -0.85 -2.05 -13.02
N LEU A 63 0.41 -2.49 -13.00
CA LEU A 63 1.24 -2.57 -14.21
C LEU A 63 1.05 -3.88 -14.98
N HIS A 64 1.13 -5.01 -14.28
CA HIS A 64 1.21 -6.35 -14.89
C HIS A 64 0.27 -7.36 -14.24
N PHE A 65 -0.67 -6.89 -13.43
CA PHE A 65 -1.71 -7.69 -12.79
C PHE A 65 -1.21 -8.82 -11.89
N TRP A 66 0.01 -8.66 -11.37
CA TRP A 66 0.56 -9.59 -10.38
C TRP A 66 -0.20 -9.46 -9.06
N LYS A 67 -0.45 -10.59 -8.40
CA LYS A 67 -1.26 -10.73 -7.17
C LYS A 67 -0.45 -11.47 -6.12
#